data_AF-A0A7X6SLT9-F1
#
_entry.id   AF-A0A7X6SLT9-F1
#
_cell.length_a   1.000
_cell.length_b   1.000
_cell.length_c   1.000
_cell.angle_alpha   90.00
_cell.angle_beta   90.00
_cell.angle_gamma   90.00
#
_symmetry.space_group_name_H-M   'P 1'
#
loop_
_entity.id
_entity.type
_entity.pdbx_description
1 polymer ?
#
loop_
_entity_poly.entity_id
_entity_poly.type
_entity_poly.pdbx_seq_one_letter_code
_entity_poly.pdbx_strand_id
1 'polypeptide(L)'
;MAESALPPNTPVGGLVCFYGEYEWIEAMFALTDDGRDGSLLIYRGSGALVAPTMVRLSEVTALDEITEGMDKPALAGFHRIEIQASRSILCQAIWPSSFTDRLVPALQRTIDTAHHV
;
A
#
# COMPACT_ATOMS: atom_id res chain seq x y z
N MET A 1 27.78 3.06 -2.55
CA MET A 1 26.80 3.73 -1.67
C MET A 1 25.82 2.65 -1.28
N ALA A 2 25.75 2.28 0.00
CA ALA A 2 24.84 1.23 0.43
C ALA A 2 23.42 1.80 0.40
N GLU A 3 22.63 1.44 -0.62
CA GLU A 3 21.18 1.55 -0.52
C GLU A 3 20.78 0.77 0.71
N SER A 4 20.38 1.49 1.76
CA SER A 4 19.93 0.91 3.02
C SER A 4 18.61 0.22 2.73
N ALA A 5 18.72 -1.01 2.25
CA ALA A 5 17.60 -1.87 1.96
C ALA A 5 16.92 -2.19 3.29
N LEU A 6 15.90 -1.41 3.64
CA LEU A 6 15.08 -1.68 4.82
C LEU A 6 14.60 -3.14 4.74
N PRO A 7 14.66 -3.91 5.84
CA PRO A 7 14.27 -5.31 5.80
C PRO A 7 12.81 -5.46 5.36
N PRO A 8 12.44 -6.58 4.71
CA PRO A 8 11.04 -6.93 4.50
C PRO A 8 10.28 -6.85 5.84
N ASN A 9 9.03 -6.39 5.79
CA ASN A 9 8.19 -6.08 6.96
C ASN A 9 8.52 -4.78 7.72
N THR A 10 9.39 -3.90 7.20
CA THR A 10 9.57 -2.56 7.83
C THR A 10 8.30 -1.73 7.62
N PRO A 11 7.61 -1.28 8.69
CA PRO A 11 6.43 -0.43 8.54
C PRO A 11 6.80 0.92 7.92
N VAL A 12 5.99 1.37 6.96
CA VAL A 12 6.15 2.65 6.25
C VAL A 12 5.03 3.58 6.69
N GLY A 13 5.38 4.80 7.11
CA GLY A 13 4.38 5.81 7.41
C GLY A 13 3.81 6.43 6.14
N GLY A 14 2.51 6.70 6.14
CA GLY A 14 1.81 7.34 5.03
C GLY A 14 0.39 7.76 5.41
N LEU A 15 -0.43 8.00 4.40
CA LEU A 15 -1.85 8.30 4.55
C LEU A 15 -2.68 7.23 3.85
N VAL A 16 -3.82 6.85 4.43
CA VAL A 16 -4.81 5.96 3.81
C VAL A 16 -6.18 6.62 3.81
N CYS A 17 -6.96 6.36 2.77
CA CYS A 17 -8.38 6.67 2.70
C CYS A 17 -9.10 5.40 2.23
N PHE A 18 -9.94 4.80 3.08
CA PHE A 18 -10.73 3.63 2.69
C PHE A 18 -11.94 4.05 1.87
N TYR A 19 -12.41 3.17 0.99
CA TYR A 19 -13.62 3.44 0.22
C TYR A 19 -14.82 3.66 1.15
N GLY A 20 -15.53 4.77 0.93
CA GLY A 20 -16.63 5.21 1.79
C GLY A 20 -16.20 6.11 2.96
N GLU A 21 -14.89 6.33 3.16
CA GLU A 21 -14.37 7.35 4.08
C GLU A 21 -14.10 8.66 3.33
N TYR A 22 -14.34 9.78 4.02
CA TYR A 22 -14.19 11.13 3.44
C TYR A 22 -12.84 11.78 3.80
N GLU A 23 -12.09 11.19 4.72
CA GLU A 23 -10.90 11.79 5.29
C GLU A 23 -9.68 10.88 5.15
N TRP A 24 -8.54 11.49 4.84
CA TRP A 24 -7.24 10.81 4.88
C TRP A 24 -6.78 10.64 6.32
N ILE A 25 -6.21 9.48 6.61
CA ILE A 25 -5.83 9.10 7.97
C ILE A 25 -4.38 8.66 7.96
N GLU A 26 -3.62 9.11 8.96
CA GLU A 26 -2.25 8.63 9.18
C GLU A 26 -2.27 7.11 9.38
N ALA A 27 -1.43 6.42 8.62
CA ALA A 27 -1.33 4.97 8.68
C ALA A 27 0.11 4.50 8.60
N MET A 28 0.33 3.31 9.15
CA MET A 28 1.54 2.53 8.92
C MET A 28 1.21 1.36 7.99
N PHE A 29 2.01 1.18 6.95
CA PHE A 29 1.87 0.12 5.95
C PHE A 29 2.99 -0.90 6.14
N ALA A 30 2.66 -2.17 6.29
CA ALA A 30 3.64 -3.25 6.32
C ALA A 30 3.26 -4.32 5.31
N LEU A 31 4.21 -4.74 4.48
CA LEU A 31 4.06 -5.94 3.68
C LEU A 31 4.47 -7.14 4.52
N THR A 32 3.69 -8.21 4.45
CA THR A 32 4.08 -9.53 4.95
C THR A 32 4.02 -10.54 3.82
N ASP A 33 5.03 -11.39 3.71
CA ASP A 33 5.06 -12.52 2.79
C ASP A 33 5.03 -13.82 3.61
N ASP A 34 3.91 -14.53 3.57
CA ASP A 34 3.72 -15.80 4.27
C ASP A 34 4.07 -17.02 3.40
N GLY A 35 4.62 -16.80 2.20
CA GLY A 35 5.02 -17.85 1.26
C GLY A 35 3.87 -18.45 0.45
N ARG A 36 2.62 -18.00 0.64
CA ARG A 36 1.48 -18.35 -0.23
C ARG A 36 0.84 -17.13 -0.84
N ASP A 37 0.46 -16.16 0.00
CA ASP A 37 -0.24 -14.95 -0.38
C ASP A 37 0.32 -13.79 0.44
N GLY A 38 1.08 -12.90 -0.21
CA GLY A 38 1.49 -11.66 0.44
C GLY A 38 0.27 -10.89 0.97
N SER A 39 0.46 -10.10 2.02
CA SER A 39 -0.59 -9.23 2.58
C SER A 39 -0.05 -7.84 2.84
N LEU A 40 -0.87 -6.82 2.56
CA LEU A 40 -0.63 -5.46 2.99
C LEU A 40 -1.39 -5.21 4.29
N LEU A 41 -0.66 -4.96 5.37
CA LEU A 41 -1.21 -4.58 6.66
C LEU A 41 -1.23 -3.06 6.77
N ILE A 42 -2.41 -2.52 7.04
CA ILE A 42 -2.63 -1.08 7.21
C ILE A 42 -3.07 -0.83 8.65
N TYR A 43 -2.23 -0.17 9.42
CA TYR A 43 -2.51 0.23 10.80
C TYR A 43 -2.97 1.69 10.81
N ARG A 44 -4.22 1.95 11.18
CA ARG A 44 -4.73 3.33 11.34
C ARG A 44 -4.16 3.93 12.63
N GLY A 45 -3.60 5.12 12.51
CA GLY A 45 -2.90 5.81 13.60
C GLY A 45 -1.46 5.33 13.79
N SER A 46 -0.68 6.12 14.54
CA SER A 46 0.74 5.88 14.81
C SER A 46 1.02 4.77 15.85
N GLY A 47 0.02 3.96 16.21
CA GLY A 47 0.10 2.97 17.28
C GLY A 47 -0.27 1.55 16.84
N ALA A 48 0.59 0.58 17.15
CA ALA A 48 0.40 -0.85 16.86
C ALA A 48 -0.72 -1.55 17.68
N LEU A 49 -1.52 -0.79 18.44
CA LEU A 49 -2.56 -1.32 19.32
C LEU A 49 -3.93 -1.49 18.62
N VAL A 50 -4.07 -0.99 17.38
CA VAL A 50 -5.28 -1.19 16.58
C VAL A 50 -5.09 -2.41 15.69
N ALA A 51 -6.12 -3.26 15.61
CA ALA A 51 -6.12 -4.38 14.68
C ALA A 51 -5.91 -3.86 13.25
N PRO A 52 -4.87 -4.31 12.52
CA PRO A 52 -4.62 -3.82 11.17
C PRO A 52 -5.74 -4.23 10.23
N THR A 53 -6.05 -3.36 9.29
CA THR A 53 -6.80 -3.77 8.10
C THR A 53 -5.83 -4.57 7.23
N MET A 54 -6.14 -5.85 7.05
CA MET A 54 -5.37 -6.75 6.21
C MET A 54 -6.00 -6.79 4.82
N VAL A 55 -5.22 -6.37 3.81
CA VAL A 55 -5.56 -6.54 2.41
C VAL A 55 -4.77 -7.73 1.89
N ARG A 56 -5.45 -8.84 1.59
CA ARG A 56 -4.81 -10.00 0.97
C ARG A 56 -4.44 -9.64 -0.45
N LEU A 57 -3.18 -9.82 -0.83
CA LEU A 57 -2.74 -9.44 -2.17
C LEU A 57 -3.33 -10.35 -3.26
N SER A 58 -3.77 -11.56 -2.91
CA SER A 58 -4.53 -12.44 -3.81
C SER A 58 -5.95 -11.93 -4.11
N GLU A 59 -6.49 -11.02 -3.30
CA GLU A 59 -7.79 -10.39 -3.56
C GLU A 59 -7.65 -9.12 -4.42
N VAL A 60 -6.44 -8.55 -4.51
CA VAL A 60 -6.16 -7.34 -5.27
C VAL A 60 -6.24 -7.66 -6.76
N THR A 61 -7.08 -6.93 -7.48
CA THR A 61 -7.32 -7.11 -8.92
C THR A 61 -6.73 -6.01 -9.78
N ALA A 62 -6.43 -4.84 -9.20
CA ALA A 62 -5.81 -3.72 -9.91
C ALA A 62 -5.09 -2.77 -8.94
N LEU A 63 -4.08 -2.08 -9.49
CA LEU A 63 -3.34 -1.00 -8.85
C LEU A 63 -3.28 0.16 -9.83
N ASP A 64 -3.95 1.26 -9.51
CA ASP A 64 -3.95 2.45 -10.35
C ASP A 64 -3.13 3.55 -9.69
N GLU A 65 -2.13 4.08 -10.41
CA GLU A 65 -1.39 5.24 -9.94
C GLU A 65 -2.22 6.52 -10.16
N ILE A 66 -2.39 7.30 -9.09
CA ILE A 66 -3.19 8.52 -9.12
C ILE A 66 -2.27 9.73 -8.98
N THR A 67 -2.18 10.53 -10.04
CA THR A 67 -1.33 11.75 -10.06
C THR A 67 -2.12 13.02 -9.75
N GLU A 68 -3.44 12.97 -9.78
CA GLU A 68 -4.30 14.11 -9.51
C GLU A 68 -4.13 14.63 -8.06
N GLY A 69 -3.83 15.92 -7.93
CA GLY A 69 -3.63 16.59 -6.64
C GLY A 69 -2.32 16.28 -5.93
N MET A 70 -1.41 15.52 -6.57
CA MET A 70 -0.07 15.20 -6.07
C MET A 70 0.99 16.25 -6.42
N ASP A 71 0.61 17.31 -7.14
CA ASP A 71 1.45 18.44 -7.55
C ASP A 71 1.78 19.42 -6.39
N LYS A 72 1.17 19.21 -5.23
CA LYS A 72 1.37 20.05 -4.04
C LYS A 72 2.76 19.84 -3.43
N PRO A 73 3.46 20.90 -2.99
CA PRO A 73 4.77 20.77 -2.35
C PRO A 73 4.81 19.85 -1.12
N ALA A 74 3.72 19.78 -0.35
CA ALA A 74 3.60 18.91 0.81
C ALA A 74 3.57 17.40 0.47
N LEU A 75 3.28 17.06 -0.79
CA LEU A 75 3.22 15.70 -1.30
C LEU A 75 4.40 15.39 -2.23
N ALA A 76 5.37 16.30 -2.35
CA ALA A 76 6.58 16.06 -3.11
C ALA A 76 7.35 14.86 -2.54
N GLY A 77 7.67 13.89 -3.39
CA GLY A 77 8.35 12.65 -2.98
C GLY A 77 7.41 11.60 -2.35
N PHE A 78 6.10 11.75 -2.54
CA PHE A 78 5.11 10.72 -2.24
C PHE A 78 4.47 10.19 -3.54
N HIS A 79 4.03 8.94 -3.53
CA HIS A 79 3.13 8.37 -4.55
C HIS A 79 1.77 8.13 -3.94
N ARG A 80 0.75 8.21 -4.78
CA ARG A 80 -0.60 7.78 -4.46
C ARG A 80 -0.99 6.62 -5.36
N ILE A 81 -1.46 5.56 -4.74
CA ILE A 81 -2.03 4.42 -5.45
C ILE A 81 -3.46 4.18 -4.99
N GLU A 82 -4.28 3.68 -5.90
CA GLU A 82 -5.57 3.08 -5.61
C GLU A 82 -5.43 1.56 -5.65
N ILE A 83 -5.90 0.90 -4.59
CA ILE A 83 -5.90 -0.55 -4.47
C ILE A 83 -7.35 -1.02 -4.66
N GLN A 84 -7.57 -1.84 -5.68
CA GLN A 84 -8.86 -2.45 -5.97
C GLN A 84 -8.81 -3.94 -5.69
N ALA A 85 -9.86 -4.48 -5.09
CA ALA A 85 -10.06 -5.91 -4.89
C ALA A 85 -11.47 -6.33 -5.25
N SER A 86 -11.62 -7.52 -5.84
CA SER A 86 -12.94 -8.07 -6.19
C SER A 86 -13.86 -7.08 -6.93
N ARG A 87 -13.30 -6.28 -7.86
CA ARG A 87 -13.99 -5.24 -8.65
C ARG A 87 -14.53 -4.04 -7.85
N SER A 88 -14.06 -3.83 -6.62
CA SER A 88 -14.37 -2.65 -5.82
C SER A 88 -13.09 -1.95 -5.39
N ILE A 89 -13.16 -0.63 -5.23
CA ILE A 89 -12.09 0.15 -4.62
C ILE A 89 -12.04 -0.22 -3.14
N LEU A 90 -10.89 -0.65 -2.63
CA LEU A 90 -10.69 -0.90 -1.20
C LEU A 90 -10.23 0.36 -0.49
N CYS A 91 -9.14 0.93 -0.97
CA CYS A 91 -8.54 2.12 -0.41
C CYS A 91 -7.63 2.81 -1.40
N GLN A 92 -7.31 4.06 -1.08
CA GLN A 92 -6.22 4.79 -1.67
C GLN A 92 -5.16 5.00 -0.60
N ALA A 93 -3.91 4.83 -0.98
CA ALA A 93 -2.75 4.97 -0.10
C ALA A 93 -1.78 6.00 -0.67
N ILE A 94 -1.24 6.84 0.21
CA ILE A 94 -0.15 7.76 -0.08
C ILE A 94 1.05 7.35 0.77
N TRP A 95 2.20 7.11 0.16
CA TRP A 95 3.43 6.77 0.86
C TRP A 95 4.67 7.37 0.17
N PRO A 96 5.84 7.43 0.83
CA PRO A 96 7.04 7.99 0.22
C PRO A 96 7.52 7.19 -1.01
N SER A 97 7.95 7.89 -2.06
CA SER A 97 8.40 7.29 -3.33
C SER A 97 9.51 6.26 -3.20
N SER A 98 10.36 6.40 -2.18
CA SER A 98 11.44 5.45 -1.89
C SER A 98 10.97 4.03 -1.60
N PHE A 99 9.68 3.82 -1.34
CA PHE A 99 9.08 2.51 -1.11
C PHE A 99 8.29 1.98 -2.31
N THR A 100 7.99 2.82 -3.31
CA THR A 100 7.21 2.44 -4.50
C THR A 100 7.90 1.33 -5.29
N ASP A 101 9.22 1.41 -5.47
CA ASP A 101 10.02 0.42 -6.19
C ASP A 101 10.03 -0.98 -5.55
N ARG A 102 9.52 -1.11 -4.32
CA ARG A 102 9.36 -2.39 -3.62
C ARG A 102 7.90 -2.81 -3.52
N LEU A 103 7.04 -1.87 -3.12
CA LEU A 103 5.61 -2.11 -2.92
C LEU A 103 4.95 -2.46 -4.25
N VAL A 104 5.10 -1.64 -5.29
CA VAL A 104 4.41 -1.86 -6.57
C VAL A 104 4.85 -3.17 -7.22
N PRO A 105 6.15 -3.53 -7.33
CA PRO A 105 6.53 -4.82 -7.91
C PRO A 105 6.17 -6.04 -7.05
N ALA A 106 6.06 -5.89 -5.72
CA ALA A 106 5.55 -6.97 -4.86
C ALA A 106 4.05 -7.17 -5.09
N LEU A 107 3.27 -6.09 -5.08
CA LEU A 107 1.84 -6.11 -5.36
C LEU A 107 1.56 -6.65 -6.77
N GLN A 108 2.26 -6.15 -7.79
CA GLN A 108 2.10 -6.57 -9.18
C GLN A 108 2.44 -8.05 -9.38
N ARG A 109 3.54 -8.55 -8.79
CA ARG A 109 3.87 -9.99 -8.85
C ARG A 109 2.76 -10.86 -8.26
N THR A 110 2.12 -10.41 -7.19
CA THR A 110 1.03 -11.18 -6.59
C THR A 110 -0.23 -11.14 -7.45
N ILE A 111 -0.58 -10.00 -8.04
CA ILE A 111 -1.66 -9.89 -9.03
C ILE A 111 -1.40 -10.84 -10.20
N ASP A 112 -0.21 -10.78 -10.79
CA ASP A 112 0.15 -11.63 -11.94
C ASP A 112 0.06 -13.12 -11.59
N THR A 113 0.44 -13.50 -10.36
CA THR A 113 0.35 -14.89 -9.85
C THR A 113 -1.09 -15.31 -9.59
N ALA A 114 -1.93 -14.44 -9.03
CA ALA A 114 -3.33 -14.72 -8.75
C ALA A 114 -4.19 -14.81 -10.03
N HIS A 115 -3.82 -14.09 -11.08
CA HIS A 115 -4.53 -14.05 -12.36
C HIS A 115 -4.02 -15.06 -13.41
N HIS A 116 -2.91 -15.77 -13.16
CA HIS A 116 -2.40 -16.86 -14.02
C HIS A 116 -2.89 -18.27 -13.62
N VAL A 117 -3.93 -18.35 -12.78
CA VAL A 117 -4.57 -19.61 -12.36
C VAL A 117 -5.97 -19.75 -12.95
#